data_AF-A0A2W6T2S0-F1
#
_entry.id   AF-A0A2W6T2S0-F1
#
_cell.length_a   1.000
_cell.length_b   1.000
_cell.length_c   1.000
_cell.angle_alpha   90.00
_cell.angle_beta   90.00
_cell.angle_gamma   90.00
#
_symmetry.space_group_name_H-M   'P 1'
#
loop_
_entity.id
_entity.type
_entity.pdbx_description
1 polymer ?
#
loop_
_entity_poly.entity_id
_entity_poly.type
_entity_poly.pdbx_seq_one_letter_code
_entity_poly.pdbx_strand_id
1 'polypeptide(L)'
;MGFSSIWHWLIVLLIVLVLFGRGRISEIMGDFGKGVKSFKDGMGDEARADPPREPARLEGPVHDAPAPDARQSAVAGETVDRSTPPR
;
A
#
# COMPACT_ATOMS: atom_id res chain seq x y z
N MET A 1 -40.66 -27.44 1.58
CA MET A 1 -39.44 -28.01 2.19
C MET A 1 -38.25 -27.33 1.52
N GLY A 2 -37.64 -26.28 2.10
CA GLY A 2 -36.55 -25.60 1.35
C GLY A 2 -36.00 -24.25 1.81
N PHE A 3 -36.43 -23.63 2.92
CA PHE A 3 -36.11 -22.21 3.13
C PHE A 3 -35.83 -21.74 4.56
N SER A 4 -35.43 -22.62 5.50
CA SER A 4 -34.65 -22.20 6.68
C SER A 4 -33.22 -21.73 6.33
N SER A 5 -32.91 -21.70 5.03
CA SER A 5 -31.59 -21.74 4.41
C SER A 5 -30.76 -20.47 4.67
N ILE A 6 -31.27 -19.28 4.36
CA ILE A 6 -30.44 -18.06 4.42
C ILE A 6 -30.14 -17.59 5.86
N TRP A 7 -31.14 -17.65 6.75
CA TRP A 7 -30.93 -17.29 8.16
C TRP A 7 -29.98 -18.24 8.87
N HIS A 8 -30.05 -19.55 8.57
CA HIS A 8 -29.14 -20.53 9.11
C HIS A 8 -27.69 -20.30 8.65
N TRP A 9 -27.47 -20.06 7.35
CA TRP A 9 -26.13 -19.78 6.82
C TRP A 9 -25.50 -18.53 7.47
N LEU A 10 -26.29 -17.50 7.77
CA LEU A 10 -25.82 -16.29 8.45
C LEU A 10 -25.35 -16.58 9.89
N ILE A 11 -26.11 -17.42 10.61
CA ILE A 11 -25.78 -17.87 11.97
C ILE A 11 -24.54 -18.78 11.97
N VAL A 12 -24.43 -19.69 11.01
CA VAL A 12 -23.26 -20.57 10.87
C VAL A 12 -22.01 -19.76 10.57
N LEU A 13 -22.09 -18.77 9.66
CA LEU A 13 -20.96 -17.90 9.33
C LEU A 13 -20.48 -17.12 10.56
N LEU A 14 -21.43 -16.64 11.38
CA LEU A 14 -21.13 -15.95 12.63
C LEU A 14 -20.39 -16.86 13.62
N ILE A 15 -20.87 -18.09 13.82
CA ILE A 15 -20.25 -19.07 14.73
C ILE A 15 -18.84 -19.43 14.24
N VAL A 16 -18.65 -19.67 12.95
CA VAL A 16 -17.34 -19.97 12.36
C VAL A 16 -16.38 -18.79 12.55
N LEU A 17 -16.83 -17.56 12.34
CA LEU A 17 -16.01 -16.37 12.55
C LEU A 17 -15.61 -16.18 14.02
N VAL A 18 -16.50 -16.52 14.96
CA VAL A 18 -16.19 -16.45 16.40
C VAL A 18 -15.23 -17.57 16.83
N LEU A 19 -15.42 -18.79 16.33
CA LEU A 19 -14.63 -19.96 16.74
C LEU A 19 -13.21 -19.95 16.13
N PHE A 20 -13.10 -19.57 14.86
CA PHE A 20 -11.82 -19.46 14.16
C PHE A 20 -11.16 -18.09 14.32
N GLY A 21 -11.95 -17.06 14.68
CA GLY A 21 -11.50 -15.67 14.77
C GLY A 21 -11.25 -15.04 13.40
N ARG A 22 -11.32 -13.70 13.33
CA ARG A 22 -11.09 -12.95 12.08
C ARG A 22 -9.70 -13.15 11.45
N GLY A 23 -8.68 -13.45 12.27
CA GLY A 23 -7.29 -13.57 11.79
C GLY A 23 -7.06 -14.81 10.94
N ARG A 24 -7.56 -15.98 11.37
CA ARG A 24 -7.34 -17.24 10.66
C ARG A 24 -8.07 -17.31 9.33
N ILE A 25 -9.30 -16.79 9.27
CA ILE A 25 -10.10 -16.80 8.04
C ILE A 25 -9.48 -15.87 6.99
N SER A 26 -8.96 -14.69 7.36
CA SER A 26 -8.29 -13.79 6.42
C SER A 26 -6.96 -14.33 5.90
N GLU A 27 -6.16 -14.99 6.73
CA GLU A 27 -4.89 -15.61 6.34
C GLU A 27 -5.13 -16.73 5.31
N ILE A 28 -6.06 -17.64 5.62
CA ILE A 28 -6.44 -18.75 4.74
C ILE A 28 -7.12 -18.21 3.47
N MET A 29 -8.09 -17.31 3.57
CA MET A 29 -8.76 -16.75 2.39
C MET A 29 -7.80 -15.96 1.49
N GLY A 30 -6.74 -15.36 2.04
CA GLY A 30 -5.68 -14.71 1.29
C GLY A 30 -4.86 -15.68 0.44
N ASP A 31 -4.43 -16.79 1.02
CA ASP A 31 -3.65 -17.82 0.31
C ASP A 31 -4.49 -18.58 -0.71
N PHE A 32 -5.73 -18.91 -0.35
CA PHE A 32 -6.71 -19.51 -1.26
C PHE A 32 -7.09 -18.54 -2.40
N GLY A 33 -7.25 -17.26 -2.10
CA GLY A 33 -7.56 -16.22 -3.10
C GLY A 33 -6.46 -16.05 -4.15
N LYS A 34 -5.18 -16.10 -3.74
CA LYS A 34 -4.04 -16.09 -4.66
C LYS A 34 -4.02 -17.34 -5.55
N GLY A 35 -4.22 -18.52 -4.97
CA GLY A 35 -4.26 -19.79 -5.72
C GLY A 35 -5.40 -19.84 -6.76
N VAL A 36 -6.61 -19.43 -6.37
CA VAL A 36 -7.76 -19.35 -7.28
C VAL A 36 -7.58 -18.26 -8.34
N LYS A 37 -6.94 -17.12 -8.01
CA LYS A 37 -6.63 -16.07 -8.99
C LYS A 37 -5.61 -16.57 -10.03
N SER A 38 -4.53 -17.22 -9.62
CA SER A 38 -3.55 -17.82 -10.54
C SER A 38 -4.14 -18.93 -11.39
N PHE A 39 -5.09 -19.71 -10.85
CA PHE A 39 -5.82 -20.71 -11.61
C PHE A 39 -6.73 -20.07 -12.67
N LYS A 40 -7.43 -18.99 -12.33
CA LYS A 40 -8.26 -18.26 -13.29
C LYS A 40 -7.43 -17.52 -14.34
N ASP A 41 -6.36 -16.86 -13.94
CA ASP A 41 -5.44 -16.18 -14.84
C ASP A 41 -4.76 -17.21 -15.77
N GLY A 42 -4.38 -18.39 -15.27
CA GLY A 42 -3.81 -19.47 -16.08
C GLY A 42 -4.81 -20.20 -17.00
N MET A 43 -6.11 -20.17 -16.67
CA MET A 43 -7.17 -20.76 -17.50
C MET A 43 -7.85 -19.76 -18.43
N GLY A 44 -7.60 -18.46 -18.24
CA GLY A 44 -8.36 -17.40 -18.88
C GLY A 44 -7.55 -16.22 -19.42
N ASP A 45 -6.22 -16.20 -19.33
CA ASP A 45 -5.45 -15.03 -19.77
C ASP A 45 -4.55 -15.25 -20.99
N GLU A 46 -5.08 -14.78 -22.13
CA GLU A 46 -4.33 -13.97 -23.11
C GLU A 46 -4.77 -12.49 -23.09
N ALA A 47 -5.57 -12.02 -22.12
CA ALA A 47 -6.27 -10.72 -22.28
C ALA A 47 -6.50 -9.89 -21.00
N ARG A 48 -5.50 -9.74 -20.13
CA ARG A 48 -5.18 -8.52 -19.36
C ARG A 48 -4.12 -8.82 -18.29
N ALA A 49 -2.87 -8.58 -18.68
CA ALA A 49 -1.85 -8.17 -17.73
C ALA A 49 -2.21 -6.78 -17.17
N ASP A 50 -3.03 -6.76 -16.11
CA ASP A 50 -3.18 -5.58 -15.24
C ASP A 50 -1.90 -5.50 -14.36
N PRO A 51 -1.23 -4.34 -14.27
CA PRO A 51 0.02 -4.22 -13.53
C PRO A 51 -0.20 -4.59 -12.04
N PRO A 52 0.81 -5.15 -11.36
CA PRO A 52 0.67 -5.62 -9.99
C PRO A 52 0.12 -4.52 -9.08
N ARG A 53 -1.11 -4.71 -8.58
CA ARG A 53 -1.64 -3.84 -7.53
C ARG A 53 -0.90 -4.21 -6.25
N GLU A 54 0.14 -3.44 -5.93
CA GLU A 54 0.87 -3.56 -4.68
C GLU A 54 -0.13 -3.58 -3.51
N PRO A 55 0.01 -4.51 -2.55
CA PRO A 55 -0.84 -4.53 -1.38
C PRO A 55 -0.69 -3.17 -0.70
N ALA A 56 -1.83 -2.52 -0.45
CA ALA A 56 -1.95 -1.25 0.26
C ALA A 56 -0.76 -0.99 1.19
N ARG A 57 0.22 -0.22 0.70
CA ARG A 57 1.27 0.34 1.52
C ARG A 57 0.58 1.31 2.46
N LEU A 58 0.32 0.85 3.67
CA LEU A 58 0.18 1.73 4.82
C LEU A 58 1.54 2.40 5.01
N GLU A 59 1.77 3.44 4.22
CA GLU A 59 2.95 4.29 4.25
C GLU A 59 2.85 5.18 5.48
N GLY A 60 3.13 4.57 6.63
CA GLY A 60 3.76 5.27 7.74
C GLY A 60 5.12 5.83 7.29
N PRO A 61 5.60 6.87 7.98
CA PRO A 61 6.24 8.05 7.41
C PRO A 61 7.63 7.76 6.83
N VAL A 62 7.74 7.81 5.52
CA VAL A 62 9.00 8.10 4.81
C VAL A 62 8.99 9.61 4.55
N HIS A 63 9.65 10.41 5.40
CA HIS A 63 11.04 10.82 5.17
C HIS A 63 11.35 11.06 3.69
N ASP A 64 10.65 12.02 3.08
CA ASP A 64 11.14 12.71 1.89
C ASP A 64 10.62 14.15 1.89
N ALA A 65 11.28 14.99 2.69
CA ALA A 65 11.42 16.39 2.36
C ALA A 65 12.92 16.65 2.36
N PRO A 66 13.59 16.66 1.19
CA PRO A 66 14.92 17.22 1.11
C PRO A 66 14.77 18.68 1.57
N ALA A 67 15.56 19.06 2.56
CA ALA A 67 15.78 20.47 2.86
C ALA A 67 16.59 21.07 1.70
N PRO A 68 16.04 22.05 0.99
CA PRO A 68 16.84 23.22 0.68
C PRO A 68 16.00 24.47 0.88
N ASP A 69 16.32 25.25 1.92
CA ASP A 69 16.39 26.72 1.84
C ASP A 69 16.62 27.33 3.24
N ALA A 70 17.82 27.10 3.77
CA ALA A 70 18.32 27.84 4.93
C ALA A 70 19.80 28.20 4.77
N ARG A 71 20.27 28.38 3.51
CA ARG A 71 21.65 28.79 3.19
C ARG A 71 21.75 29.83 2.07
N GLN A 72 20.72 30.65 1.85
CA GLN A 72 20.82 31.78 0.93
C GLN A 72 20.59 33.16 1.57
N SER A 73 20.32 33.23 2.89
CA SER A 73 20.22 34.49 3.63
C SER A 73 21.48 34.87 4.43
N ALA A 74 22.62 34.20 4.20
CA ALA A 74 23.87 34.44 4.93
C ALA A 74 25.03 34.89 4.02
N VAL A 75 24.75 35.66 2.96
CA VAL A 75 25.77 36.48 2.28
C VAL A 75 25.37 37.96 2.35
N ALA A 76 24.88 38.35 3.54
CA ALA A 76 24.89 39.72 4.02
C ALA A 76 26.10 39.84 4.95
N GLY A 77 27.27 40.14 4.40
CA GLY A 77 28.46 40.44 5.20
C GLY A 77 29.78 40.00 4.59
N GLU A 78 30.26 40.72 3.57
CA GLU A 78 31.69 40.97 3.34
C GLU A 78 31.75 42.00 2.20
N THR A 79 31.69 43.30 2.50
CA THR A 79 32.86 44.18 2.67
C THR A 79 33.88 44.06 1.54
N VAL A 80 34.16 45.21 0.91
CA VAL A 80 35.52 45.59 0.50
C VAL A 80 36.11 44.67 -0.58
N ASP A 81 36.11 45.02 -1.85
CA ASP A 81 37.04 46.00 -2.39
C ASP A 81 36.73 46.11 -3.89
N ARG A 82 36.29 47.28 -4.33
CA ARG A 82 36.01 47.57 -5.75
C ARG A 82 37.03 48.62 -6.22
N SER A 83 38.31 48.44 -5.91
CA SER A 83 39.32 49.44 -6.27
C SER A 83 40.68 48.83 -6.56
N THR A 84 41.02 48.87 -7.86
CA THR A 84 42.37 49.06 -8.42
C THR A 84 42.95 47.82 -9.11
N PRO A 85 43.06 47.83 -10.45
CA PRO A 85 44.04 46.99 -11.14
C PRO A 85 45.40 47.70 -11.07
N PRO A 86 46.49 46.97 -10.78
CA PRO A 86 47.68 47.22 -11.60
C PRO A 86 48.60 46.01 -11.81
N ARG A 87 48.96 45.88 -13.09
CA ARG A 87 50.17 45.27 -13.70
C ARG A 87 50.21 43.76 -13.91
#